data_AF-A0A7Z0SPM6-F1
#
_entry.id   AF-A0A7Z0SPM6-F1
#
_cell.length_a   1.000
_cell.length_b   1.000
_cell.length_c   1.000
_cell.angle_alpha   90.00
_cell.angle_beta   90.00
_cell.angle_gamma   90.00
#
_symmetry.space_group_name_H-M   'P 1'
#
loop_
_entity.id
_entity.type
_entity.pdbx_description
1 polymer ?
#
loop_
_entity_poly.entity_id
_entity_poly.type
_entity_poly.pdbx_seq_one_letter_code
_entity_poly.pdbx_strand_id
1 'polypeptide(L)'
;MLASMQNPTELLSYLDRDGSSLVKILWDFFPEQMLIIRVEGKVHFIVEAINHSQQVRLGSELLGVGQRLGHFFSSSLSNELMANCVRCMEEGVPVQYTVAGEHSDEERHLHGCHVYLFPIMKPPNMMLSHLFCIVRSTGTANHAQIAKSPEHELECRVIERTAELMTINLQLTYLATHDYLTETHNRRHLLELASTEFQRVSRYGLSLCVIMLDVDHFKSINDSQGHMAGDQALKSVAQGMQATVRDCDLIGRYGGDEFIIVLPETDILGARIIAERLRNTLENVSLSISIGIAKFERYDQTVDDLIKRADQMLLNAKRNGRNRIECTQTL
;
A
#
# COMPACT_ATOMS: atom_id res chain seq x y z
N MET A 1 -15.62 -15.15 -19.10
CA MET A 1 -15.35 -14.04 -20.03
C MET A 1 -14.36 -13.10 -19.35
N LEU A 2 -13.07 -13.27 -19.62
CA LEU A 2 -12.03 -12.37 -19.13
C LEU A 2 -11.98 -11.18 -20.10
N ALA A 3 -12.39 -10.00 -19.65
CA ALA A 3 -12.26 -8.78 -20.43
C ALA A 3 -10.76 -8.48 -20.62
N SER A 4 -10.36 -8.32 -21.87
CA SER A 4 -9.00 -7.94 -22.25
C SER A 4 -8.67 -6.55 -21.73
N MET A 5 -7.89 -6.44 -20.65
CA MET A 5 -7.30 -5.17 -20.26
C MET A 5 -6.17 -4.83 -21.25
N GLN A 6 -6.38 -3.80 -22.07
CA GLN A 6 -5.49 -3.47 -23.20
C GLN A 6 -4.54 -2.29 -22.94
N ASN A 7 -4.37 -1.81 -21.70
CA ASN A 7 -3.40 -0.75 -21.43
C ASN A 7 -2.53 -1.03 -20.18
N PRO A 8 -1.25 -1.39 -20.35
CA PRO A 8 -0.31 -1.62 -19.24
C PRO A 8 -0.20 -0.41 -18.30
N THR A 9 -0.39 0.79 -18.81
CA THR A 9 -0.30 2.05 -18.05
C THR A 9 -1.41 2.19 -17.01
N GLU A 10 -2.60 1.68 -17.30
CA GLU A 10 -3.73 1.64 -16.34
C GLU A 10 -3.46 0.62 -15.22
N LEU A 11 -2.82 -0.50 -15.53
CA LEU A 11 -2.45 -1.50 -14.52
C LEU A 11 -1.39 -0.97 -13.55
N LEU A 12 -0.44 -0.17 -14.04
CA LEU A 12 0.62 0.42 -13.21
C LEU A 12 0.10 1.47 -12.22
N SER A 13 -1.01 2.16 -12.50
CA SER A 13 -1.59 3.13 -11.55
C SER A 13 -2.30 2.48 -10.36
N TYR A 14 -2.74 1.21 -10.47
CA TYR A 14 -3.24 0.44 -9.32
C TYR A 14 -2.13 0.04 -8.35
N LEU A 15 -0.88 -0.05 -8.83
CA LEU A 15 0.28 -0.36 -8.00
C LEU A 15 0.66 0.81 -7.08
N ASP A 16 0.28 2.05 -7.40
CA ASP A 16 0.62 3.26 -6.61
C ASP A 16 -0.13 3.35 -5.28
N ARG A 17 -1.31 2.73 -5.13
CA ARG A 17 -2.10 2.79 -3.88
C ARG A 17 -1.44 2.07 -2.70
N ASP A 18 -0.68 1.02 -2.98
CA ASP A 18 0.09 0.21 -2.02
C ASP A 18 1.54 -0.01 -2.50
N GLY A 19 2.10 0.95 -3.26
CA GLY A 19 3.37 0.78 -4.00
C GLY A 19 4.57 0.40 -3.14
N SER A 20 4.53 0.74 -1.85
CA SER A 20 5.55 0.32 -0.87
C SER A 20 5.62 -1.20 -0.69
N SER A 21 4.49 -1.90 -0.78
CA SER A 21 4.40 -3.35 -0.63
C SER A 21 5.00 -4.09 -1.83
N LEU A 22 4.71 -3.62 -3.05
CA LEU A 22 5.25 -4.20 -4.29
C LEU A 22 6.75 -3.99 -4.43
N VAL A 23 7.24 -2.78 -4.12
CA VAL A 23 8.68 -2.49 -4.14
C VAL A 23 9.41 -3.36 -3.12
N LYS A 24 8.82 -3.59 -1.95
CA LYS A 24 9.37 -4.50 -0.95
C LYS A 24 9.40 -5.96 -1.42
N ILE A 25 8.34 -6.43 -2.07
CA ILE A 25 8.29 -7.79 -2.66
C ILE A 25 9.36 -7.93 -3.75
N LEU A 26 9.47 -6.97 -4.67
CA LEU A 26 10.54 -6.98 -5.67
C LEU A 26 11.90 -7.00 -4.99
N TRP A 27 12.10 -6.14 -3.98
CA TRP A 27 13.33 -6.08 -3.20
C TRP A 27 13.70 -7.43 -2.58
N ASP A 28 12.76 -8.14 -1.98
CA ASP A 28 13.07 -9.39 -1.26
C ASP A 28 13.29 -10.59 -2.20
N PHE A 29 12.64 -10.63 -3.37
CA PHE A 29 12.56 -11.83 -4.21
C PHE A 29 13.20 -11.73 -5.59
N PHE A 30 13.56 -10.54 -6.08
CA PHE A 30 14.13 -10.43 -7.42
C PHE A 30 15.49 -11.15 -7.48
N PRO A 31 15.69 -12.06 -8.44
CA PRO A 31 16.87 -12.93 -8.45
C PRO A 31 18.15 -12.19 -8.83
N GLU A 32 18.04 -11.08 -9.56
CA GLU A 32 19.19 -10.25 -9.91
C GLU A 32 19.64 -9.41 -8.70
N GLN A 33 20.89 -8.99 -8.69
CA GLN A 33 21.44 -8.18 -7.60
C GLN A 33 20.88 -6.77 -7.67
N MET A 34 20.29 -6.29 -6.58
CA MET A 34 19.75 -4.94 -6.44
C MET A 34 20.39 -4.21 -5.27
N LEU A 35 20.74 -2.94 -5.48
CA LEU A 35 21.45 -2.10 -4.51
C LEU A 35 20.74 -0.74 -4.37
N ILE A 36 20.65 -0.24 -3.14
CA ILE A 36 20.40 1.18 -2.88
C ILE A 36 21.74 1.80 -2.53
N ILE A 37 22.11 2.85 -3.26
CA ILE A 37 23.40 3.51 -3.15
C ILE A 37 23.15 4.94 -2.72
N ARG A 38 23.60 5.32 -1.52
CA ARG A 38 23.61 6.71 -1.07
C ARG A 38 24.76 7.47 -1.73
N VAL A 39 24.47 8.72 -2.10
CA VAL A 39 25.42 9.60 -2.76
C VAL A 39 25.92 10.65 -1.77
N GLU A 40 27.23 10.69 -1.57
CA GLU A 40 27.89 11.64 -0.67
C GLU A 40 28.88 12.52 -1.46
N GLY A 41 28.44 13.75 -1.78
CA GLY A 41 29.21 14.65 -2.65
C GLY A 41 29.21 14.17 -4.11
N LYS A 42 30.30 14.42 -4.85
CA LYS A 42 30.34 14.17 -6.30
C LYS A 42 30.78 12.75 -6.71
N VAL A 43 31.55 12.06 -5.86
CA VAL A 43 32.23 10.81 -6.25
C VAL A 43 32.23 9.73 -5.16
N HIS A 44 31.51 9.95 -4.05
CA HIS A 44 31.40 8.93 -3.00
C HIS A 44 30.03 8.27 -3.07
N PHE A 45 30.05 6.95 -3.28
CA PHE A 45 28.87 6.11 -3.40
C PHE A 45 28.95 5.03 -2.34
N ILE A 46 27.99 5.04 -1.42
CA ILE A 46 27.92 4.13 -0.28
C ILE A 46 26.73 3.20 -0.46
N VAL A 47 26.95 1.90 -0.34
CA VAL A 47 25.85 0.93 -0.44
C VAL A 47 25.05 0.97 0.86
N GLU A 48 23.79 1.42 0.78
CA GLU A 48 22.89 1.54 1.92
C GLU A 48 22.01 0.29 2.10
N ALA A 49 21.70 -0.41 1.02
CA ALA A 49 20.96 -1.67 1.08
C ALA A 49 21.30 -2.59 -0.08
N ILE A 50 21.20 -3.91 0.15
CA ILE A 50 21.36 -4.97 -0.85
C ILE A 50 20.20 -5.95 -0.68
N ASN A 51 19.63 -6.45 -1.78
CA ASN A 51 18.57 -7.46 -1.70
C ASN A 51 19.08 -8.84 -1.24
N HIS A 52 18.13 -9.65 -0.76
CA HIS A 52 18.38 -10.90 -0.05
C HIS A 52 19.09 -11.98 -0.89
N SER A 53 18.96 -11.94 -2.23
CA SER A 53 19.54 -12.91 -3.17
C SER A 53 21.09 -12.99 -3.12
N GLN A 54 21.77 -11.99 -2.53
CA GLN A 54 23.23 -11.98 -2.35
C GLN A 54 23.70 -12.20 -0.91
N GLN A 55 22.85 -12.03 0.11
CA GLN A 55 23.26 -12.29 1.51
C GLN A 55 23.66 -13.75 1.72
N VAL A 56 23.03 -14.66 0.97
CA VAL A 56 23.33 -16.10 0.98
C VAL A 56 24.63 -16.42 0.22
N ARG A 57 24.92 -15.69 -0.88
CA ARG A 57 26.07 -15.96 -1.76
C ARG A 57 27.42 -15.47 -1.20
N LEU A 58 27.39 -14.47 -0.33
CA LEU A 58 28.58 -13.87 0.29
C LEU A 58 28.96 -14.49 1.63
N GLY A 59 28.22 -15.49 2.14
CA GLY A 59 28.63 -16.30 3.30
C GLY A 59 28.81 -15.55 4.63
N SER A 60 28.35 -14.29 4.73
CA SER A 60 28.33 -13.55 6.00
C SER A 60 27.28 -12.46 5.98
N GLU A 61 26.38 -12.49 6.96
CA GLU A 61 25.60 -11.32 7.36
C GLU A 61 26.58 -10.17 7.69
N LEU A 62 26.34 -8.96 7.17
CA LEU A 62 27.01 -7.67 7.47
C LEU A 62 28.21 -7.16 6.65
N LEU A 63 28.84 -7.89 5.72
CA LEU A 63 30.09 -7.37 5.10
C LEU A 63 29.93 -6.29 4.01
N GLY A 64 28.71 -5.88 3.62
CA GLY A 64 28.51 -4.92 2.52
C GLY A 64 27.92 -3.55 2.88
N VAL A 65 26.85 -3.52 3.67
CA VAL A 65 26.11 -2.28 3.92
C VAL A 65 26.98 -1.26 4.67
N GLY A 66 27.03 -0.02 4.17
CA GLY A 66 27.89 1.05 4.66
C GLY A 66 29.27 1.12 4.01
N GLN A 67 29.64 0.16 3.15
CA GLN A 67 30.90 0.21 2.42
C GLN A 67 30.83 1.02 1.12
N ARG A 68 32.00 1.45 0.64
CA ARG A 68 32.13 2.09 -0.67
C ARG A 68 31.79 1.09 -1.78
N LEU A 69 31.05 1.54 -2.78
CA LEU A 69 30.61 0.72 -3.92
C LEU A 69 31.76 -0.05 -4.58
N GLY A 70 32.96 0.55 -4.67
CA GLY A 70 34.12 -0.09 -5.28
C GLY A 70 34.71 -1.29 -4.53
N HIS A 71 34.30 -1.55 -3.28
CA HIS A 71 34.72 -2.76 -2.55
C HIS A 71 33.99 -4.03 -3.00
N PHE A 72 32.87 -3.88 -3.71
CA PHE A 72 32.01 -5.00 -4.10
C PHE A 72 32.38 -5.64 -5.43
N PHE A 73 33.21 -4.96 -6.22
CA PHE A 73 33.47 -5.31 -7.61
C PHE A 73 34.97 -5.33 -7.88
N SER A 74 35.41 -6.07 -8.91
CA SER A 74 36.81 -6.03 -9.35
C SER A 74 37.22 -4.60 -9.74
N SER A 75 38.52 -4.29 -9.71
CA SER A 75 39.03 -2.95 -9.97
C SER A 75 38.59 -2.37 -11.32
N SER A 76 38.46 -3.21 -12.34
CA SER A 76 38.00 -2.82 -13.68
C SER A 76 36.49 -2.49 -13.71
N LEU A 77 35.66 -3.37 -13.13
CA LEU A 77 34.22 -3.20 -13.02
C LEU A 77 33.84 -2.00 -12.11
N SER A 78 34.60 -1.80 -11.04
CA SER A 78 34.44 -0.68 -10.11
C SER A 78 34.61 0.67 -10.81
N ASN A 79 35.62 0.83 -11.67
CA ASN A 79 35.87 2.10 -12.34
C ASN A 79 34.74 2.48 -13.31
N GLU A 80 34.28 1.53 -14.11
CA GLU A 80 33.20 1.76 -15.07
C GLU A 80 31.86 2.02 -14.35
N LEU A 81 31.58 1.29 -13.26
CA LEU A 81 30.40 1.53 -12.44
C LEU A 81 30.40 2.92 -11.79
N MET A 82 31.52 3.34 -11.23
CA MET A 82 31.64 4.67 -10.63
C MET A 82 31.44 5.78 -11.65
N ALA A 83 32.02 5.66 -12.85
CA ALA A 83 31.84 6.64 -13.92
C ALA A 83 30.36 6.74 -14.37
N ASN A 84 29.68 5.60 -14.51
CA ASN A 84 28.26 5.58 -14.88
C ASN A 84 27.34 6.06 -13.74
N CYS A 85 27.72 5.88 -12.47
CA CYS A 85 27.02 6.48 -11.33
C CYS A 85 27.10 8.01 -11.37
N VAL A 86 28.30 8.57 -11.64
CA VAL A 86 28.46 10.02 -11.81
C VAL A 86 27.62 10.53 -12.98
N ARG A 87 27.63 9.84 -14.13
CA ARG A 87 26.79 10.23 -15.27
C ARG A 87 25.29 10.22 -14.95
N CYS A 88 24.81 9.15 -14.30
CA CYS A 88 23.42 9.03 -13.85
C CYS A 88 23.02 10.17 -12.88
N MET A 89 23.94 10.57 -12.01
CA MET A 89 23.77 11.69 -11.08
C MET A 89 23.70 13.06 -11.79
N GLU A 90 24.62 13.33 -12.70
CA GLU A 90 24.73 14.63 -13.39
C GLU A 90 23.59 14.84 -14.37
N GLU A 91 23.19 13.80 -15.08
CA GLU A 91 22.12 13.87 -16.09
C GLU A 91 20.73 13.68 -15.46
N GLY A 92 20.64 13.09 -14.26
CA GLY A 92 19.38 12.85 -13.57
C GLY A 92 18.44 11.87 -14.27
N VAL A 93 18.97 11.03 -15.17
CA VAL A 93 18.20 10.06 -15.96
C VAL A 93 18.75 8.63 -15.76
N PRO A 94 17.91 7.59 -15.93
CA PRO A 94 18.37 6.21 -15.85
C PRO A 94 19.48 5.89 -16.85
N VAL A 95 20.46 5.09 -16.42
CA VAL A 95 21.61 4.67 -17.21
C VAL A 95 21.65 3.15 -17.30
N GLN A 96 21.80 2.62 -18.52
CA GLN A 96 22.03 1.19 -18.77
C GLN A 96 23.32 0.99 -19.56
N TYR A 97 24.13 0.00 -19.16
CA TYR A 97 25.35 -0.36 -19.89
C TYR A 97 25.74 -1.82 -19.64
N THR A 98 26.73 -2.31 -20.40
CA THR A 98 27.23 -3.68 -20.30
C THR A 98 28.72 -3.66 -20.05
N VAL A 99 29.16 -4.40 -19.04
CA VAL A 99 30.58 -4.58 -18.73
C VAL A 99 31.03 -5.92 -19.26
N ALA A 100 32.08 -5.92 -20.07
CA ALA A 100 32.71 -7.14 -20.56
C ALA A 100 33.51 -7.79 -19.41
N GLY A 101 33.39 -9.12 -19.27
CA GLY A 101 34.18 -9.87 -18.29
C GLY A 101 35.67 -9.84 -18.61
N GLU A 102 36.52 -9.83 -17.58
CA GLU A 102 37.96 -10.00 -17.77
C GLU A 102 38.28 -11.46 -18.13
N HIS A 103 39.30 -11.67 -18.99
CA HIS A 103 39.86 -13.00 -19.22
C HIS A 103 40.66 -13.41 -17.98
N SER A 104 40.21 -14.43 -17.25
CA SER A 104 41.11 -15.21 -16.39
C SER A 104 41.64 -16.39 -17.20
N ASP A 105 42.97 -16.48 -17.36
CA ASP A 105 43.66 -17.47 -18.21
C ASP A 105 43.39 -18.95 -17.85
N GLU A 106 42.73 -19.24 -16.72
CA GLU A 106 42.44 -20.62 -16.28
C GLU A 106 41.03 -21.13 -16.62
N GLU A 107 40.09 -20.24 -16.97
CA GLU A 107 38.73 -20.63 -17.36
C GLU A 107 38.28 -19.85 -18.61
N ARG A 108 38.04 -20.56 -19.72
CA ARG A 108 37.58 -20.00 -21.02
C ARG A 108 36.13 -19.47 -20.98
N HIS A 109 35.75 -18.72 -19.97
CA HIS A 109 34.39 -18.19 -19.84
C HIS A 109 34.39 -16.69 -19.55
N LEU A 110 34.06 -15.91 -20.58
CA LEU A 110 33.83 -14.47 -20.47
C LEU A 110 32.52 -14.24 -19.69
N HIS A 111 32.58 -13.67 -18.49
CA HIS A 111 31.40 -13.35 -17.68
C HIS A 111 31.14 -11.85 -17.69
N GLY A 112 30.29 -11.37 -18.61
CA GLY A 112 29.84 -9.99 -18.61
C GLY A 112 28.68 -9.74 -17.65
N CYS A 113 28.37 -8.47 -17.42
CA CYS A 113 27.20 -8.04 -16.64
C CYS A 113 26.47 -6.89 -17.34
N HIS A 114 25.14 -6.92 -17.33
CA HIS A 114 24.30 -5.76 -17.60
C HIS A 114 24.05 -5.01 -16.30
N VAL A 115 24.22 -3.70 -16.32
CA VAL A 115 23.99 -2.83 -15.17
C VAL A 115 22.95 -1.78 -15.53
N TYR A 116 22.00 -1.59 -14.63
CA TYR A 116 20.92 -0.60 -14.71
C TYR A 116 21.01 0.31 -13.49
N LEU A 117 21.06 1.61 -13.69
CA LEU A 117 21.11 2.63 -12.65
C LEU A 117 19.91 3.56 -12.79
N PHE A 118 19.19 3.78 -11.70
CA PHE A 118 18.02 4.65 -11.65
C PHE A 118 18.21 5.71 -10.56
N PRO A 119 18.06 7.01 -10.85
CA PRO A 119 18.16 8.05 -9.83
C PRO A 119 16.92 8.07 -8.93
N ILE A 120 17.13 8.18 -7.62
CA ILE A 120 16.06 8.34 -6.62
C ILE A 120 16.08 9.78 -6.09
N MET A 121 14.97 10.47 -6.29
CA MET A 121 14.74 11.82 -5.77
C MET A 121 13.98 11.76 -4.45
N LYS A 122 14.43 12.49 -3.43
CA LYS A 122 13.68 12.63 -2.17
C LYS A 122 12.82 13.92 -2.18
N PRO A 123 11.51 13.85 -1.93
CA PRO A 123 10.70 15.04 -1.60
C PRO A 123 11.21 15.70 -0.31
N PRO A 124 11.01 17.02 -0.09
CA PRO A 124 10.19 17.96 -0.87
C PRO A 124 10.93 18.69 -2.01
N ASN A 125 12.26 18.73 -2.00
CA ASN A 125 13.04 19.52 -2.97
C ASN A 125 13.46 18.73 -4.23
N MET A 126 12.98 17.49 -4.38
CA MET A 126 13.42 16.55 -5.43
C MET A 126 14.95 16.45 -5.54
N MET A 127 15.64 16.52 -4.40
CA MET A 127 17.09 16.42 -4.39
C MET A 127 17.48 14.96 -4.63
N LEU A 128 18.32 14.74 -5.65
CA LEU A 128 18.90 13.44 -5.90
C LEU A 128 19.81 13.08 -4.72
N SER A 129 19.49 11.96 -4.06
CA SER A 129 20.21 11.52 -2.86
C SER A 129 20.66 10.07 -2.93
N HIS A 130 19.99 9.24 -3.75
CA HIS A 130 20.29 7.82 -3.86
C HIS A 130 20.21 7.37 -5.33
N LEU A 131 20.90 6.27 -5.64
CA LEU A 131 20.74 5.52 -6.88
C LEU A 131 20.21 4.12 -6.54
N PHE A 132 19.31 3.61 -7.37
CA PHE A 132 18.92 2.21 -7.38
C PHE A 132 19.68 1.50 -8.50
N CYS A 133 20.41 0.44 -8.18
CA CYS A 133 21.23 -0.29 -9.13
C CYS A 133 20.72 -1.73 -9.25
N ILE A 134 20.60 -2.25 -10.48
CA ILE A 134 20.37 -3.67 -10.76
C ILE A 134 21.55 -4.20 -11.58
N VAL A 135 22.16 -5.28 -11.13
CA VAL A 135 23.26 -5.97 -11.82
C VAL A 135 22.81 -7.37 -12.22
N ARG A 136 22.87 -7.65 -13.51
CA ARG A 136 22.47 -8.92 -14.13
C ARG A 136 23.65 -9.58 -14.84
N SER A 137 23.95 -10.83 -14.53
CA SER A 137 25.03 -11.57 -15.21
C SER A 137 24.60 -12.05 -16.60
N THR A 138 25.50 -12.00 -17.58
CA THR A 138 25.24 -12.44 -18.97
C THR A 138 25.71 -13.87 -19.26
N GLY A 139 26.24 -14.59 -18.27
CA GLY A 139 26.74 -15.96 -18.43
C GLY A 139 25.63 -17.00 -18.55
N THR A 140 25.41 -17.53 -19.75
CA THR A 140 24.42 -18.57 -20.06
C THR A 140 24.90 -20.02 -19.83
N ALA A 141 26.15 -20.25 -19.46
CA ALA A 141 26.69 -21.63 -19.37
C ALA A 141 26.53 -22.31 -18.00
N ASN A 142 26.46 -21.55 -16.89
CA ASN A 142 26.35 -22.13 -15.55
C ASN A 142 24.92 -22.24 -15.01
N HIS A 143 23.93 -21.62 -15.66
CA HIS A 143 22.53 -21.80 -15.27
C HIS A 143 22.07 -23.27 -15.42
N ALA A 144 22.63 -24.06 -16.34
CA ALA A 144 22.23 -25.47 -16.49
C ALA A 144 22.88 -26.44 -15.48
N GLN A 145 24.02 -26.08 -14.88
CA GLN A 145 24.71 -26.91 -13.88
C GLN A 145 24.47 -26.43 -12.44
N ILE A 146 24.39 -25.11 -12.20
CA ILE A 146 23.99 -24.54 -10.90
C ILE A 146 22.49 -24.80 -10.66
N ALA A 147 21.64 -24.79 -11.69
CA ALA A 147 20.22 -25.15 -11.54
C ALA A 147 19.96 -26.62 -11.19
N LYS A 148 21.02 -27.46 -11.13
CA LYS A 148 20.96 -28.85 -10.66
C LYS A 148 21.79 -29.08 -9.38
N SER A 149 22.30 -28.03 -8.75
CA SER A 149 22.85 -28.16 -7.41
C SER A 149 21.70 -28.32 -6.41
N PRO A 150 21.77 -29.25 -5.45
CA PRO A 150 20.72 -29.44 -4.45
C PRO A 150 20.50 -28.17 -3.61
N GLU A 151 21.52 -27.32 -3.46
CA GLU A 151 21.40 -26.02 -2.81
C GLU A 151 20.52 -25.04 -3.61
N HIS A 152 20.70 -24.94 -4.93
CA HIS A 152 19.87 -24.08 -5.77
C HIS A 152 18.42 -24.59 -5.89
N GLU A 153 18.23 -25.91 -5.98
CA GLU A 153 16.88 -26.48 -5.92
C GLU A 153 16.19 -26.20 -4.57
N LEU A 154 16.95 -26.22 -3.47
CA LEU A 154 16.45 -25.87 -2.15
C LEU A 154 16.14 -24.37 -2.04
N GLU A 155 16.99 -23.50 -2.57
CA GLU A 155 16.77 -22.04 -2.61
C GLU A 155 15.53 -21.68 -3.43
N CYS A 156 15.39 -22.24 -4.64
CA CYS A 156 14.19 -22.05 -5.45
C CYS A 156 12.93 -22.52 -4.70
N ARG A 157 12.99 -23.66 -4.02
CA ARG A 157 11.88 -24.17 -3.20
C ARG A 157 11.57 -23.26 -2.01
N VAL A 158 12.58 -22.69 -1.35
CA VAL A 158 12.39 -21.73 -0.26
C VAL A 158 11.73 -20.44 -0.77
N ILE A 159 12.16 -19.92 -1.91
CA ILE A 159 11.57 -18.74 -2.55
C ILE A 159 10.10 -18.99 -2.92
N GLU A 160 9.81 -20.11 -3.59
CA GLU A 160 8.45 -20.52 -3.94
C GLU A 160 7.56 -20.63 -2.70
N ARG A 161 8.03 -21.33 -1.66
CA ARG A 161 7.27 -21.48 -0.40
C ARG A 161 7.06 -20.16 0.32
N THR A 162 8.05 -19.27 0.31
CA THR A 162 7.92 -17.96 0.96
C THR A 162 6.93 -17.07 0.21
N ALA A 163 6.94 -17.10 -1.13
CA ALA A 163 5.95 -16.38 -1.95
C ALA A 163 4.52 -16.92 -1.75
N GLU A 164 4.35 -18.26 -1.68
CA GLU A 164 3.08 -18.90 -1.34
C GLU A 164 2.60 -18.45 0.05
N LEU A 165 3.47 -18.52 1.07
CA LEU A 165 3.15 -18.11 2.43
C LEU A 165 2.74 -16.64 2.51
N MET A 166 3.43 -15.75 1.78
CA MET A 166 3.05 -14.34 1.73
C MET A 166 1.71 -14.11 1.05
N THR A 167 1.44 -14.80 -0.06
CA THR A 167 0.15 -14.70 -0.76
C THR A 167 -0.99 -15.13 0.17
N ILE A 168 -0.81 -16.25 0.86
CA ILE A 168 -1.78 -16.74 1.85
C ILE A 168 -1.89 -15.75 3.02
N ASN A 169 -0.79 -15.19 3.51
CA ASN A 169 -0.80 -14.24 4.60
C ASN A 169 -1.51 -12.93 4.24
N LEU A 170 -1.33 -12.43 3.01
CA LEU A 170 -2.06 -11.27 2.50
C LEU A 170 -3.56 -11.56 2.40
N GLN A 171 -3.95 -12.73 1.89
CA GLN A 171 -5.35 -13.15 1.84
C GLN A 171 -5.94 -13.28 3.25
N LEU A 172 -5.22 -13.92 4.18
CA LEU A 172 -5.64 -14.06 5.57
C LEU A 172 -5.80 -12.69 6.24
N THR A 173 -4.85 -11.79 6.01
CA THR A 173 -4.90 -10.42 6.52
C THR A 173 -6.12 -9.71 5.98
N TYR A 174 -6.36 -9.75 4.67
CA TYR A 174 -7.52 -9.13 4.03
C TYR A 174 -8.83 -9.66 4.61
N LEU A 175 -8.99 -10.99 4.71
CA LEU A 175 -10.17 -11.62 5.31
C LEU A 175 -10.33 -11.28 6.80
N ALA A 176 -9.23 -11.10 7.53
CA ALA A 176 -9.25 -10.73 8.94
C ALA A 176 -9.60 -9.25 9.17
N THR A 177 -9.42 -8.38 8.16
CA THR A 177 -9.59 -6.92 8.28
C THR A 177 -10.79 -6.36 7.51
N HIS A 178 -11.33 -7.10 6.54
CA HIS A 178 -12.44 -6.64 5.70
C HIS A 178 -13.72 -7.47 5.93
N ASP A 179 -14.86 -6.84 5.66
CA ASP A 179 -16.16 -7.49 5.60
C ASP A 179 -16.31 -8.22 4.25
N TYR A 180 -16.67 -9.50 4.28
CA TYR A 180 -16.68 -10.36 3.08
C TYR A 180 -17.71 -9.92 2.02
N LEU A 181 -18.77 -9.21 2.42
CA LEU A 181 -19.86 -8.84 1.53
C LEU A 181 -19.63 -7.49 0.87
N THR A 182 -19.14 -6.54 1.65
CA THR A 182 -19.05 -5.12 1.29
C THR A 182 -17.64 -4.68 0.93
N GLU A 183 -16.62 -5.51 1.22
CA GLU A 183 -15.20 -5.21 1.00
C GLU A 183 -14.70 -3.94 1.73
N THR A 184 -15.50 -3.41 2.65
CA THR A 184 -15.10 -2.35 3.59
C THR A 184 -14.37 -2.96 4.79
N HIS A 185 -13.76 -2.15 5.66
CA HIS A 185 -13.20 -2.69 6.89
C HIS A 185 -14.30 -3.36 7.72
N ASN A 186 -13.99 -4.51 8.31
CA ASN A 186 -14.87 -5.09 9.31
C ASN A 186 -14.83 -4.26 10.60
N ARG A 187 -15.86 -4.43 11.44
CA ARG A 187 -16.01 -3.71 12.71
C ARG A 187 -14.72 -3.68 13.54
N ARG A 188 -14.06 -4.83 13.72
CA ARG A 188 -12.87 -4.95 14.58
C ARG A 188 -11.75 -4.06 14.05
N HIS A 189 -11.40 -4.21 12.78
CA HIS A 189 -10.30 -3.46 12.18
C HIS A 189 -10.60 -1.97 12.07
N LEU A 190 -11.84 -1.60 11.73
CA LEU A 190 -12.27 -0.21 11.70
C LEU A 190 -12.06 0.48 13.06
N LEU A 191 -12.45 -0.18 14.17
CA LEU A 191 -12.29 0.38 15.51
C LEU A 191 -10.82 0.51 15.93
N GLU A 192 -9.95 -0.42 15.52
CA GLU A 192 -8.50 -0.33 15.74
C GLU A 192 -7.90 0.91 15.05
N LEU A 193 -8.25 1.12 13.78
CA LEU A 193 -7.82 2.28 13.00
C LEU A 193 -8.41 3.59 13.57
N ALA A 194 -9.71 3.61 13.88
CA ALA A 194 -10.39 4.76 14.45
C ALA A 194 -9.81 5.16 15.82
N SER A 195 -9.44 4.18 16.65
CA SER A 195 -8.76 4.43 17.93
C SER A 195 -7.39 5.08 17.74
N THR A 196 -6.65 4.66 16.71
CA THR A 196 -5.35 5.24 16.36
C THR A 196 -5.50 6.70 15.93
N GLU A 197 -6.46 6.99 15.04
CA GLU A 197 -6.76 8.36 14.61
C GLU A 197 -7.29 9.23 15.74
N PHE A 198 -8.12 8.70 16.63
CA PHE A 198 -8.58 9.41 17.83
C PHE A 198 -7.41 9.84 18.72
N GLN A 199 -6.44 8.95 18.99
CA GLN A 199 -5.27 9.28 19.79
C GLN A 199 -4.41 10.36 19.12
N ARG A 200 -4.23 10.28 17.79
CA ARG A 200 -3.52 11.30 17.01
C ARG A 200 -4.21 12.66 17.12
N VAL A 201 -5.51 12.71 16.89
CA VAL A 201 -6.31 13.94 16.93
C VAL A 201 -6.30 14.57 18.32
N SER A 202 -6.50 13.76 19.37
CA SER A 202 -6.46 14.22 20.76
C SER A 202 -5.09 14.82 21.13
N ARG A 203 -3.99 14.21 20.67
CA ARG A 203 -2.62 14.69 20.93
C ARG A 203 -2.31 16.01 20.21
N TYR A 204 -2.72 16.14 18.96
CA TYR A 204 -2.32 17.27 18.10
C TYR A 204 -3.37 18.38 18.00
N GLY A 205 -4.55 18.20 18.61
CA GLY A 205 -5.63 19.18 18.55
C GLY A 205 -6.22 19.34 17.14
N LEU A 206 -6.26 18.25 16.37
CA LEU A 206 -6.82 18.23 15.01
C LEU A 206 -8.35 18.08 15.04
N SER A 207 -8.98 18.17 13.88
CA SER A 207 -10.41 17.85 13.71
C SER A 207 -10.60 16.37 13.45
N LEU A 208 -11.72 15.81 13.91
CA LEU A 208 -12.15 14.45 13.60
C LEU A 208 -13.66 14.41 13.64
N CYS A 209 -14.28 13.77 12.65
CA CYS A 209 -15.70 13.47 12.67
C CYS A 209 -15.93 11.98 12.47
N VAL A 210 -17.01 11.49 13.06
CA VAL A 210 -17.56 10.16 12.80
C VAL A 210 -18.96 10.32 12.25
N ILE A 211 -19.23 9.59 11.17
CA ILE A 211 -20.53 9.39 10.59
C ILE A 211 -20.95 7.97 10.93
N MET A 212 -22.11 7.81 11.57
CA MET A 212 -22.82 6.54 11.69
C MET A 212 -24.00 6.58 10.72
N LEU A 213 -24.19 5.53 9.93
CA LEU A 213 -25.30 5.44 8.99
C LEU A 213 -25.95 4.06 9.01
N ASP A 214 -27.22 4.01 8.62
CA ASP A 214 -28.04 2.81 8.57
C ASP A 214 -28.99 2.87 7.37
N VAL A 215 -29.21 1.70 6.75
CA VAL A 215 -30.10 1.57 5.59
C VAL A 215 -31.55 1.58 6.04
N ASP A 216 -32.29 2.61 5.61
CA ASP A 216 -33.68 2.76 6.01
C ASP A 216 -34.52 1.60 5.47
N HIS A 217 -35.35 1.04 6.34
CA HIS A 217 -36.26 -0.07 6.00
C HIS A 217 -35.54 -1.31 5.45
N PHE A 218 -34.26 -1.56 5.80
CA PHE A 218 -33.50 -2.70 5.33
C PHE A 218 -34.20 -4.05 5.53
N LYS A 219 -34.81 -4.26 6.72
CA LYS A 219 -35.61 -5.45 6.97
C LYS A 219 -36.75 -5.62 5.97
N SER A 220 -37.43 -4.54 5.59
CA SER A 220 -38.49 -4.58 4.57
C SER A 220 -37.94 -4.97 3.20
N ILE A 221 -36.73 -4.53 2.84
CA ILE A 221 -36.07 -4.94 1.59
C ILE A 221 -35.84 -6.46 1.60
N ASN A 222 -35.28 -6.98 2.69
CA ASN A 222 -35.08 -8.43 2.85
C ASN A 222 -36.39 -9.22 2.81
N ASP A 223 -37.41 -8.77 3.55
CA ASP A 223 -38.67 -9.48 3.69
C ASP A 223 -39.48 -9.47 2.38
N SER A 224 -39.39 -8.40 1.57
CA SER A 224 -40.17 -8.25 0.33
C SER A 224 -39.46 -8.72 -0.93
N GLN A 225 -38.13 -8.60 -1.00
CA GLN A 225 -37.32 -8.86 -2.20
C GLN A 225 -36.29 -9.98 -1.99
N GLY A 226 -36.20 -10.52 -0.78
CA GLY A 226 -35.27 -11.58 -0.41
C GLY A 226 -33.89 -11.06 -0.01
N HIS A 227 -33.13 -11.92 0.65
CA HIS A 227 -31.80 -11.59 1.18
C HIS A 227 -30.79 -11.14 0.12
N MET A 228 -30.89 -11.65 -1.12
CA MET A 228 -30.02 -11.20 -2.21
C MET A 228 -30.20 -9.71 -2.54
N ALA A 229 -31.42 -9.18 -2.42
CA ALA A 229 -31.68 -7.76 -2.60
C ALA A 229 -31.11 -6.92 -1.45
N GLY A 230 -31.18 -7.43 -0.21
CA GLY A 230 -30.51 -6.81 0.93
C GLY A 230 -29.00 -6.79 0.76
N ASP A 231 -28.40 -7.91 0.35
CA ASP A 231 -26.96 -7.98 0.07
C ASP A 231 -26.53 -6.98 -1.00
N GLN A 232 -27.35 -6.84 -2.06
CA GLN A 232 -27.11 -5.84 -3.10
C GLN A 232 -27.22 -4.41 -2.58
N ALA A 233 -28.19 -4.13 -1.69
CA ALA A 233 -28.32 -2.81 -1.06
C ALA A 233 -27.08 -2.47 -0.23
N LEU A 234 -26.57 -3.41 0.57
CA LEU A 234 -25.35 -3.22 1.36
C LEU A 234 -24.12 -2.97 0.48
N LYS A 235 -23.99 -3.69 -0.64
CA LYS A 235 -22.93 -3.45 -1.63
C LYS A 235 -23.03 -2.07 -2.25
N SER A 236 -24.23 -1.62 -2.61
CA SER A 236 -24.45 -0.28 -3.17
C SER A 236 -24.10 0.82 -2.17
N VAL A 237 -24.40 0.63 -0.88
CA VAL A 237 -23.97 1.55 0.19
C VAL A 237 -22.46 1.62 0.27
N ALA A 238 -21.78 0.47 0.32
CA ALA A 238 -20.33 0.39 0.38
C ALA A 238 -19.64 1.08 -0.82
N GLN A 239 -20.12 0.81 -2.02
CA GLN A 239 -19.63 1.45 -3.25
C GLN A 239 -19.88 2.97 -3.23
N GLY A 240 -21.06 3.39 -2.76
CA GLY A 240 -21.40 4.80 -2.57
C GLY A 240 -20.44 5.51 -1.62
N MET A 241 -20.06 4.86 -0.51
CA MET A 241 -19.06 5.37 0.43
C MET A 241 -17.68 5.47 -0.22
N GLN A 242 -17.19 4.39 -0.83
CA GLN A 242 -15.88 4.34 -1.50
C GLN A 242 -15.72 5.42 -2.58
N ALA A 243 -16.79 5.73 -3.32
CA ALA A 243 -16.76 6.78 -4.35
C ALA A 243 -16.84 8.21 -3.77
N THR A 244 -17.22 8.36 -2.50
CA THR A 244 -17.50 9.66 -1.87
C THR A 244 -16.36 10.13 -0.98
N VAL A 245 -15.69 9.21 -0.27
CA VAL A 245 -14.66 9.50 0.73
C VAL A 245 -13.27 9.64 0.10
N ARG A 246 -12.32 10.20 0.85
CA ARG A 246 -10.90 10.34 0.47
C ARG A 246 -10.11 9.08 0.84
N ASP A 247 -8.91 8.93 0.29
CA ASP A 247 -8.02 7.79 0.60
C ASP A 247 -7.62 7.72 2.10
N CYS A 248 -7.62 8.86 2.80
CA CYS A 248 -7.31 8.92 4.23
C CYS A 248 -8.52 8.68 5.15
N ASP A 249 -9.73 8.65 4.59
CA ASP A 249 -10.95 8.41 5.36
C ASP A 249 -11.14 6.90 5.56
N LEU A 250 -11.67 6.51 6.71
CA LEU A 250 -11.86 5.10 7.04
C LEU A 250 -13.33 4.74 6.91
N ILE A 251 -13.63 3.66 6.19
CA ILE A 251 -14.99 3.14 6.06
C ILE A 251 -15.06 1.71 6.54
N GLY A 252 -16.14 1.35 7.22
CA GLY A 252 -16.34 -0.03 7.61
C GLY A 252 -17.76 -0.36 8.00
N ARG A 253 -18.10 -1.64 7.88
CA ARG A 253 -19.39 -2.18 8.31
C ARG A 253 -19.35 -2.44 9.80
N TYR A 254 -20.21 -1.74 10.54
CA TYR A 254 -20.26 -1.82 11.99
C TYR A 254 -21.06 -3.05 12.46
N GLY A 255 -22.16 -3.36 11.78
CA GLY A 255 -22.94 -4.58 12.02
C GLY A 255 -24.28 -4.54 11.29
N GLY A 256 -24.74 -5.68 10.77
CA GLY A 256 -26.01 -5.72 10.04
C GLY A 256 -26.03 -4.77 8.85
N ASP A 257 -26.90 -3.76 8.90
CA ASP A 257 -27.08 -2.67 7.95
C ASP A 257 -26.44 -1.34 8.36
N GLU A 258 -25.64 -1.35 9.43
CA GLU A 258 -24.96 -0.18 9.96
C GLU A 258 -23.52 -0.06 9.45
N PHE A 259 -23.13 1.15 9.07
CA PHE A 259 -21.78 1.50 8.64
C PHE A 259 -21.25 2.72 9.39
N ILE A 260 -19.93 2.78 9.52
CA ILE A 260 -19.22 3.92 10.08
C ILE A 260 -18.27 4.49 9.02
N ILE A 261 -18.20 5.82 8.96
CA ILE A 261 -17.14 6.55 8.28
C ILE A 261 -16.41 7.40 9.33
N VAL A 262 -15.09 7.27 9.40
CA VAL A 262 -14.21 8.10 10.21
C VAL A 262 -13.52 9.09 9.27
N LEU A 263 -13.60 10.37 9.61
CA LEU A 263 -13.10 11.47 8.79
C LEU A 263 -12.02 12.24 9.54
N PRO A 264 -10.74 11.84 9.45
CA PRO A 264 -9.63 12.60 9.99
C PRO A 264 -9.58 14.00 9.40
N GLU A 265 -9.16 14.96 10.22
CA GLU A 265 -8.92 16.36 9.82
C GLU A 265 -10.13 17.02 9.14
N THR A 266 -11.34 16.58 9.50
CA THR A 266 -12.60 17.06 8.93
C THR A 266 -13.48 17.63 10.02
N ASP A 267 -13.99 18.83 9.81
CA ASP A 267 -14.95 19.49 10.69
C ASP A 267 -16.39 19.06 10.41
N ILE A 268 -17.33 19.50 11.25
CA ILE A 268 -18.73 19.08 11.15
C ILE A 268 -19.39 19.51 9.83
N LEU A 269 -18.96 20.64 9.25
CA LEU A 269 -19.47 21.14 7.98
C LEU A 269 -18.99 20.26 6.82
N GLY A 270 -17.69 19.93 6.78
CA GLY A 270 -17.12 19.00 5.82
C GLY A 270 -17.75 17.61 5.89
N ALA A 271 -17.94 17.10 7.12
CA ALA A 271 -18.61 15.82 7.34
C ALA A 271 -20.06 15.83 6.82
N ARG A 272 -20.80 16.92 7.02
CA ARG A 272 -22.16 17.09 6.46
C ARG A 272 -22.17 17.10 4.93
N ILE A 273 -21.19 17.75 4.29
CA ILE A 273 -21.09 17.77 2.82
C ILE A 273 -20.86 16.35 2.28
N ILE A 274 -19.97 15.59 2.91
CA ILE A 274 -19.69 14.19 2.56
C ILE A 274 -20.94 13.33 2.74
N ALA A 275 -21.60 13.44 3.90
CA ALA A 275 -22.83 12.72 4.20
C ALA A 275 -23.96 13.04 3.21
N GLU A 276 -24.13 14.31 2.83
CA GLU A 276 -25.16 14.72 1.88
C GLU A 276 -24.86 14.22 0.47
N ARG A 277 -23.59 14.20 0.06
CA ARG A 277 -23.18 13.59 -1.20
C ARG A 277 -23.51 12.10 -1.22
N LEU A 278 -23.17 11.38 -0.16
CA LEU A 278 -23.47 9.95 -0.03
C LEU A 278 -24.98 9.68 -0.07
N ARG A 279 -25.77 10.44 0.70
CA ARG A 279 -27.23 10.32 0.73
C ARG A 279 -27.84 10.50 -0.67
N ASN A 280 -27.44 11.55 -1.39
CA ASN A 280 -27.91 11.82 -2.75
C ASN A 280 -27.48 10.74 -3.75
N THR A 281 -26.25 10.21 -3.63
CA THR A 281 -25.76 9.10 -4.46
C THR A 281 -26.62 7.85 -4.30
N LEU A 282 -27.02 7.52 -3.07
CA LEU A 282 -27.84 6.33 -2.78
C LEU A 282 -29.31 6.53 -3.13
N GLU A 283 -29.82 7.76 -3.02
CA GLU A 283 -31.17 8.12 -3.45
C GLU A 283 -31.38 7.84 -4.95
N ASN A 284 -30.34 8.03 -5.79
CA ASN A 284 -30.39 7.72 -7.22
C ASN A 284 -30.57 6.22 -7.54
N VAL A 285 -30.22 5.34 -6.61
CA VAL A 285 -30.45 3.89 -6.72
C VAL A 285 -31.63 3.42 -5.86
N SER A 286 -32.53 4.36 -5.51
CA SER A 286 -33.72 4.11 -4.68
C SER A 286 -33.42 3.55 -3.29
N LEU A 287 -32.24 3.85 -2.74
CA LEU A 287 -31.86 3.49 -1.37
C LEU A 287 -31.90 4.74 -0.48
N SER A 288 -32.62 4.64 0.63
CA SER A 288 -32.68 5.68 1.66
C SER A 288 -31.74 5.29 2.81
N ILE A 289 -31.01 6.27 3.34
CA ILE A 289 -30.16 6.08 4.52
C ILE A 289 -30.42 7.18 5.53
N SER A 290 -30.41 6.80 6.81
CA SER A 290 -30.36 7.73 7.92
C SER A 290 -28.91 7.91 8.36
N ILE A 291 -28.52 9.13 8.70
CA ILE A 291 -27.14 9.46 9.04
C ILE A 291 -27.08 10.28 10.34
N GLY A 292 -26.22 9.87 11.25
CA GLY A 292 -25.82 10.62 12.45
C GLY A 292 -24.37 11.04 12.39
N ILE A 293 -24.08 12.31 12.68
CA ILE A 293 -22.72 12.86 12.65
C ILE A 293 -22.34 13.41 14.03
N ALA A 294 -21.16 13.02 14.50
CA ALA A 294 -20.54 13.61 15.68
C ALA A 294 -19.12 14.09 15.35
N LYS A 295 -18.77 15.27 15.86
CA LYS A 295 -17.39 15.77 15.85
C LYS A 295 -16.70 15.41 17.16
N PHE A 296 -15.40 15.19 17.12
CA PHE A 296 -14.55 15.02 18.30
C PHE A 296 -14.62 16.25 19.20
N GLU A 297 -14.70 16.01 20.50
CA GLU A 297 -14.71 17.01 21.55
C GLU A 297 -13.65 16.67 22.59
N ARG A 298 -13.07 17.69 23.22
CA ARG A 298 -11.97 17.49 24.18
C ARG A 298 -12.35 16.66 25.42
N TYR A 299 -13.64 16.50 25.68
CA TYR A 299 -14.14 15.68 26.78
C TYR A 299 -14.32 14.20 26.39
N ASP A 300 -14.22 13.83 25.11
CA ASP A 300 -14.25 12.43 24.70
C ASP A 300 -13.01 11.73 25.26
N GLN A 301 -13.20 10.56 25.89
CA GLN A 301 -12.10 9.77 26.45
C GLN A 301 -11.64 8.70 25.47
N THR A 302 -12.56 8.16 24.69
CA THR A 302 -12.28 7.14 23.67
C THR A 302 -13.05 7.41 22.38
N VAL A 303 -12.67 6.70 21.31
CA VAL A 303 -13.42 6.71 20.05
C VAL A 303 -14.86 6.21 20.22
N ASP A 304 -15.12 5.33 21.20
CA ASP A 304 -16.47 4.83 21.49
C ASP A 304 -17.40 5.94 21.98
N ASP A 305 -16.90 6.96 22.70
CA ASP A 305 -17.71 8.09 23.14
C ASP A 305 -18.20 8.92 21.94
N LEU A 306 -17.31 9.12 20.97
CA LEU A 306 -17.61 9.80 19.70
C LEU A 306 -18.61 8.98 18.87
N ILE A 307 -18.41 7.67 18.76
CA ILE A 307 -19.31 6.75 18.05
C ILE A 307 -20.70 6.73 18.70
N LYS A 308 -20.80 6.68 20.03
CA LYS A 308 -22.09 6.75 20.75
C LYS A 308 -22.84 8.05 20.48
N ARG A 309 -22.14 9.18 20.36
CA ARG A 309 -22.76 10.46 19.97
C ARG A 309 -23.26 10.44 18.53
N ALA A 310 -22.51 9.84 17.61
CA ALA A 310 -22.94 9.67 16.23
C ALA A 310 -24.18 8.76 16.14
N ASP A 311 -24.21 7.66 16.89
CA ASP A 311 -25.36 6.75 17.00
C ASP A 311 -26.60 7.46 17.56
N GLN A 312 -26.45 8.30 18.59
CA GLN A 312 -27.56 9.10 19.12
C GLN A 312 -28.14 10.06 18.06
N MET A 313 -27.30 10.62 17.20
CA MET A 313 -27.76 11.44 16.07
C MET A 313 -28.44 10.58 15.00
N LEU A 314 -27.94 9.37 14.71
CA LEU A 314 -28.56 8.43 13.78
C LEU A 314 -29.97 8.05 14.26
N LEU A 315 -30.13 7.78 15.55
CA LEU A 315 -31.43 7.51 16.15
C LEU A 315 -32.40 8.69 15.97
N ASN A 316 -31.91 9.93 16.12
CA ASN A 316 -32.70 11.13 15.86
C ASN A 316 -33.10 11.22 14.39
N ALA A 317 -32.20 10.92 13.45
CA ALA A 317 -32.51 10.91 12.01
C ALA A 317 -33.63 9.90 11.70
N LYS A 318 -33.56 8.69 12.28
CA LYS A 318 -34.60 7.66 12.14
C LYS A 318 -35.95 8.11 12.72
N ARG A 319 -35.95 8.82 13.86
CA ARG A 319 -37.16 9.35 14.51
C ARG A 319 -37.77 10.54 13.76
N ASN A 320 -36.94 11.37 13.15
CA ASN A 320 -37.35 12.59 12.43
C ASN A 320 -37.75 12.33 10.98
N GLY A 321 -38.10 11.09 10.63
CA GLY A 321 -38.65 10.73 9.33
C GLY A 321 -37.66 10.11 8.34
N ARG A 322 -36.47 9.68 8.80
CA ARG A 322 -35.48 8.97 7.97
C ARG A 322 -34.98 9.79 6.77
N ASN A 323 -34.19 9.19 5.88
CA ASN A 323 -33.57 9.82 4.71
C ASN A 323 -32.94 11.18 5.01
N ARG A 324 -32.20 11.30 6.12
CA ARG A 324 -31.70 12.60 6.60
C ARG A 324 -30.45 12.48 7.43
N ILE A 325 -29.86 13.63 7.62
CA ILE A 325 -28.65 13.83 8.41
C ILE A 325 -29.02 14.59 9.67
N GLU A 326 -28.64 14.05 10.82
CA GLU A 326 -28.63 14.76 12.10
C GLU A 326 -27.18 14.88 12.57
N CYS A 327 -26.86 15.99 13.22
CA CYS A 327 -25.52 16.24 13.72
C CYS A 327 -25.56 16.84 15.13
N THR A 328 -24.53 16.58 15.92
CA THR A 328 -24.41 17.18 17.26
C THR A 328 -24.35 18.71 17.09
N GLN A 329 -25.31 19.44 17.68
CA GLN A 329 -25.31 20.90 17.62
C GLN A 329 -24.09 21.46 18.36
N THR A 330 -23.43 22.43 17.75
CA THR A 330 -22.44 23.27 18.45
C THR A 330 -23.20 24.10 19.47
N LEU A 331 -22.91 23.92 20.77
CA LEU A 331 -23.32 24.85 21.82
C LEU A 331 -22.67 26.22 21.63
#